data_AF-A0A7V7DT58-F1
#
_entry.id   AF-A0A7V7DT58-F1
#
_cell.length_a   1.000
_cell.length_b   1.000
_cell.length_c   1.000
_cell.angle_alpha   90.00
_cell.angle_beta   90.00
_cell.angle_gamma   90.00
#
_symmetry.space_group_name_H-M   'P 1'
#
loop_
_entity.id
_entity.type
_entity.pdbx_description
1 polymer ?
#
loop_
_entity_poly.entity_id
_entity_poly.type
_entity_poly.pdbx_seq_one_letter_code
_entity_poly.pdbx_strand_id
1 'polypeptide(L)'
;MKERKDFQAKKELTAVCGLFCPSCTVYIGTAEDPDRLKVIADHYGTGAEVWECHGCRSGKRSYFCENKCKMVACAAEKGIDFCGECEEYPCEELRTFQKERP
;
A
#
# COMPACT_ATOMS: atom_id res chain seq x y z
N MET A 1 32.23 -7.53 -4.56
CA MET A 1 31.45 -7.09 -3.36
C MET A 1 30.50 -5.99 -3.80
N LYS A 2 29.22 -6.28 -4.08
CA LYS A 2 28.21 -5.23 -4.22
C LYS A 2 27.70 -4.94 -2.83
N GLU A 3 27.89 -3.70 -2.40
CA GLU A 3 27.44 -3.15 -1.12
C GLU A 3 26.02 -3.62 -0.83
N ARG A 4 25.87 -4.40 0.24
CA ARG A 4 24.56 -4.68 0.82
C ARG A 4 24.11 -3.36 1.42
N LYS A 5 23.37 -2.55 0.64
CA LYS A 5 22.61 -1.44 1.18
C LYS A 5 21.74 -2.04 2.28
N ASP A 6 22.06 -1.71 3.52
CA ASP A 6 21.21 -1.97 4.68
C ASP A 6 19.82 -1.47 4.33
N PHE A 7 18.98 -2.41 3.92
CA PHE A 7 17.58 -2.19 3.65
C PHE A 7 16.94 -2.07 5.03
N GLN A 8 17.18 -0.94 5.68
CA GLN A 8 16.46 -0.56 6.87
C GLN A 8 15.02 -0.47 6.38
N ALA A 9 14.24 -1.52 6.66
CA ALA A 9 12.85 -1.63 6.27
C ALA A 9 12.11 -0.51 7.00
N LYS A 10 12.10 0.69 6.39
CA LYS A 10 11.37 1.83 6.91
C LYS A 10 9.94 1.36 6.95
N LYS A 11 9.40 1.26 8.15
CA LYS A 11 8.02 0.87 8.44
C LYS A 11 7.01 1.65 7.57
N GLU A 12 7.36 2.87 7.19
CA GLU A 12 6.62 3.75 6.29
C GLU A 12 6.52 3.24 4.85
N LEU A 13 7.50 2.45 4.38
CA LEU A 13 7.56 1.82 3.06
C LEU A 13 6.92 0.43 3.04
N THR A 14 6.32 0.01 4.15
CA THR A 14 5.61 -1.27 4.26
C THR A 14 4.19 -1.00 4.72
N ALA A 15 3.24 -1.48 3.93
CA ALA A 15 1.84 -1.43 4.27
C ALA A 15 1.55 -2.22 5.55
N VAL A 16 0.48 -1.87 6.25
CA VAL A 16 0.04 -2.59 7.45
C VAL A 16 -0.22 -4.08 7.16
N CYS A 17 -0.66 -4.41 5.94
CA CYS A 17 -0.88 -5.79 5.49
C CYS A 17 0.38 -6.52 4.99
N GLY A 18 1.56 -5.89 5.02
CA GLY A 18 2.82 -6.48 4.55
C GLY A 18 3.18 -6.19 3.09
N LEU A 19 2.32 -5.51 2.33
CA LEU A 19 2.62 -5.04 0.97
C LEU A 19 3.81 -4.07 0.97
N PHE A 20 4.74 -4.27 0.04
CA PHE A 20 5.93 -3.43 -0.06
C PHE A 20 5.70 -2.25 -1.02
N CYS A 21 5.69 -1.03 -0.49
CA CYS A 21 5.33 0.18 -1.26
C CYS A 21 6.26 0.43 -2.45
N PRO A 22 7.60 0.24 -2.38
CA PRO A 22 8.48 0.39 -3.53
C PRO A 22 8.28 -0.67 -4.64
N SER A 23 7.48 -1.71 -4.41
CA SER A 23 7.03 -2.63 -5.46
C SER A 23 5.63 -2.29 -6.00
N CYS A 24 4.95 -1.29 -5.44
CA CYS A 24 3.60 -0.91 -5.85
C CYS A 24 3.65 0.10 -7.00
N THR A 25 3.05 -0.24 -8.14
CA THR A 25 2.98 0.63 -9.34
C THR A 25 2.46 2.03 -9.03
N VAL A 26 1.52 2.15 -8.09
CA VAL A 26 0.90 3.43 -7.72
C VAL A 26 1.86 4.29 -6.90
N TYR A 27 2.58 3.69 -5.96
CA TYR A 27 3.59 4.38 -5.18
C TYR A 27 4.76 4.81 -6.05
N ILE A 28 5.26 3.92 -6.92
CA ILE A 28 6.29 4.24 -7.91
C ILE A 28 5.79 5.36 -8.84
N GLY A 29 4.51 5.32 -9.21
CA GLY A 29 3.88 6.36 -10.00
C GLY A 29 3.93 7.74 -9.36
N THR A 30 3.85 7.79 -8.04
CA THR A 30 3.93 9.05 -7.29
C THR A 30 5.37 9.47 -7.03
N ALA A 31 6.26 8.52 -6.73
CA ALA A 31 7.61 8.79 -6.27
C ALA A 31 8.65 8.94 -7.41
N GLU A 32 8.45 8.27 -8.54
CA GLU A 32 9.48 8.10 -9.58
C GLU A 32 8.95 8.29 -11.00
N ASP A 33 7.75 7.78 -11.32
CA ASP A 33 7.27 7.66 -12.70
C ASP A 33 5.78 8.05 -12.86
N PRO A 34 5.45 9.36 -12.92
CA PRO A 34 4.07 9.87 -13.00
C PRO A 34 3.24 9.34 -14.17
N ASP A 35 3.88 8.88 -15.26
CA ASP A 35 3.16 8.30 -16.39
C ASP A 35 2.42 7.01 -16.01
N ARG A 36 2.88 6.28 -15.00
CA ARG A 36 2.15 5.13 -14.44
C ARG A 36 0.79 5.54 -13.88
N LEU A 37 0.71 6.70 -13.22
CA LEU A 37 -0.57 7.20 -12.68
C LEU A 37 -1.51 7.59 -13.80
N LYS A 38 -1.00 8.15 -14.91
CA LYS A 38 -1.82 8.49 -16.08
C LYS A 38 -2.46 7.25 -16.70
N VAL A 39 -1.67 6.19 -16.92
CA VAL A 39 -2.19 4.91 -17.46
C VAL A 39 -3.33 4.35 -16.59
N ILE A 40 -3.19 4.43 -15.26
CA ILE A 40 -4.23 4.00 -14.33
C ILE A 40 -5.44 4.93 -14.42
N ALA A 41 -5.22 6.25 -14.42
CA ALA A 41 -6.25 7.26 -14.53
C ALA A 41 -7.09 7.10 -15.80
N ASP A 42 -6.45 6.91 -16.95
CA ASP A 42 -7.09 6.62 -18.24
C ASP A 42 -7.92 5.34 -18.19
N HIS A 43 -7.40 4.27 -17.57
CA HIS A 43 -8.13 3.00 -17.45
C HIS A 43 -9.43 3.14 -16.63
N TYR A 44 -9.43 4.01 -15.62
CA TYR A 44 -10.59 4.23 -14.74
C TYR A 44 -11.42 5.47 -15.11
N GLY A 45 -11.02 6.24 -16.13
CA GLY A 45 -11.68 7.49 -16.51
C GLY A 45 -11.64 8.55 -15.40
N THR A 46 -10.58 8.59 -14.61
CA THR A 46 -10.39 9.54 -13.50
C THR A 46 -9.15 10.40 -13.70
N GLY A 47 -8.88 11.35 -12.81
CA GLY A 47 -7.65 12.16 -12.84
C GLY A 47 -6.46 11.44 -12.20
N ALA A 48 -5.24 11.70 -12.66
CA ALA A 48 -4.03 11.09 -12.08
C ALA A 48 -3.84 11.45 -10.59
N GLU A 49 -4.33 12.61 -10.16
CA GLU A 49 -4.24 13.08 -8.78
C GLU A 49 -4.94 12.16 -7.77
N VAL A 50 -6.02 11.48 -8.16
CA VAL A 50 -6.73 10.55 -7.25
C VAL A 50 -5.96 9.26 -7.03
N TRP A 51 -4.96 8.98 -7.86
CA TRP A 51 -4.12 7.79 -7.74
C TRP A 51 -2.81 8.07 -7.00
N GLU A 52 -2.50 9.33 -6.67
CA GLU A 52 -1.31 9.65 -5.90
C GLU A 52 -1.29 8.95 -4.54
N CYS A 53 -0.16 8.31 -4.20
CA CYS A 53 0.00 7.50 -3.01
C CYS A 53 1.40 7.68 -2.42
N HIS A 54 1.48 8.12 -1.17
CA HIS A 54 2.71 8.24 -0.40
C HIS A 54 2.90 7.09 0.60
N GLY A 55 2.12 6.01 0.46
CA GLY A 55 2.20 4.81 1.30
C GLY A 55 1.03 4.68 2.27
N CYS A 56 0.77 3.45 2.72
CA CYS A 56 -0.42 3.13 3.51
C CYS A 56 -0.46 3.78 4.90
N ARG A 57 0.71 4.15 5.44
CA ARG A 57 0.85 4.85 6.73
C ARG A 57 0.97 6.36 6.59
N SER A 58 0.91 6.87 5.37
CA SER A 58 0.94 8.31 5.10
C SER A 58 -0.46 8.92 5.12
N GLY A 59 -0.54 10.25 5.11
CA GLY A 59 -1.81 10.97 5.02
C GLY A 59 -2.47 10.91 3.65
N LYS A 60 -1.74 10.57 2.58
CA LYS A 60 -2.26 10.59 1.20
C LYS A 60 -2.04 9.24 0.52
N ARG A 61 -3.16 8.58 0.22
CA ARG A 61 -3.23 7.23 -0.35
C ARG A 61 -3.99 7.30 -1.66
N SER A 62 -3.75 6.34 -2.54
CA SER A 62 -4.54 6.25 -3.77
C SER A 62 -6.00 5.98 -3.47
N TYR A 63 -6.87 6.37 -4.41
CA TYR A 63 -8.32 6.21 -4.34
C TYR A 63 -8.74 4.81 -3.86
N PHE A 64 -8.11 3.74 -4.37
CA PHE A 64 -8.39 2.38 -3.94
C PHE A 64 -7.99 2.13 -2.48
N CYS A 65 -6.79 2.53 -2.09
CA CYS A 65 -6.29 2.35 -0.73
C CYS A 65 -7.05 3.21 0.29
N GLU A 66 -7.66 4.31 -0.13
CA GLU A 66 -8.48 5.15 0.72
C GLU A 66 -9.93 4.65 0.83
N ASN A 67 -10.55 4.20 -0.27
CA ASN A 67 -11.97 3.87 -0.30
C ASN A 67 -12.30 2.38 -0.18
N LYS A 68 -11.33 1.49 -0.46
CA LYS A 68 -11.55 0.03 -0.49
C LYS A 68 -10.71 -0.73 0.51
N CYS A 69 -9.53 -0.24 0.88
CA CYS A 69 -8.67 -0.93 1.82
C CYS A 69 -9.15 -0.74 3.27
N LYS A 70 -9.65 -1.82 3.88
CA LYS A 70 -10.06 -1.84 5.29
C LYS A 70 -8.90 -2.05 6.27
N MET A 71 -7.76 -2.51 5.78
CA MET A 71 -6.64 -2.93 6.64
C MET A 71 -6.01 -1.79 7.40
N VAL A 72 -5.93 -0.61 6.78
CA VAL A 72 -5.37 0.59 7.43
C VAL A 72 -6.26 1.03 8.60
N ALA A 73 -7.58 1.06 8.40
CA ALA A 73 -8.53 1.37 9.47
C ALA A 73 -8.50 0.31 10.57
N CYS A 74 -8.56 -0.97 10.22
CA CYS A 74 -8.50 -2.08 11.17
C CYS A 74 -7.22 -2.07 12.02
N ALA A 75 -6.06 -1.82 11.41
CA ALA A 75 -4.79 -1.72 12.13
C ALA A 75 -4.79 -0.51 13.09
N ALA A 76 -5.31 0.64 12.64
CA ALA A 76 -5.44 1.83 13.48
C ALA A 76 -6.40 1.62 14.67
N GLU A 77 -7.55 0.97 14.45
CA GLU A 77 -8.53 0.65 15.49
C GLU A 77 -7.97 -0.33 16.54
N LYS A 78 -7.19 -1.32 16.08
CA LYS A 78 -6.54 -2.30 16.97
C LYS A 78 -5.25 -1.80 17.61
N GLY A 79 -4.76 -0.62 17.20
CA GLY A 79 -3.49 -0.07 17.67
C GLY A 79 -2.27 -0.92 17.29
N ILE A 80 -2.38 -1.73 16.23
CA ILE A 80 -1.29 -2.58 15.74
C ILE A 80 -0.62 -1.93 14.54
N ASP A 81 0.66 -2.21 14.36
CA ASP A 81 1.38 -1.69 13.21
C ASP A 81 1.24 -2.59 12.00
N PHE A 82 1.30 -3.89 12.19
CA PHE A 82 1.21 -4.88 11.14
C PHE A 82 0.06 -5.83 11.41
N CYS A 83 -0.62 -6.28 10.35
CA CYS A 83 -1.63 -7.31 10.46
C CYS A 83 -1.07 -8.58 11.09
N GLY A 84 0.23 -8.86 10.94
CA GLY A 84 0.92 -9.99 11.58
C GLY A 84 1.01 -9.91 13.10
N GLU A 85 0.80 -8.74 13.70
CA GLU A 85 0.74 -8.55 15.15
C GLU A 85 -0.69 -8.76 15.71
N CYS A 86 -1.67 -8.96 14.82
CA CYS A 86 -3.04 -9.26 15.21
C CYS A 86 -3.13 -10.71 15.73
N GLU A 87 -3.80 -10.92 16.86
CA GLU A 87 -4.07 -12.28 17.39
C GLU A 87 -4.87 -13.14 16.40
N GLU A 88 -5.75 -12.53 15.63
CA GLU A 88 -6.55 -13.20 14.60
C GLU A 88 -5.81 -13.42 13.27
N TYR A 89 -4.47 -13.26 13.23
CA TYR A 89 -3.71 -13.39 12.00
C TYR A 89 -3.55 -14.86 11.55
N PRO A 90 -3.72 -15.17 10.25
CA PRO A 90 -4.27 -14.33 9.20
C PRO A 90 -5.80 -14.36 9.19
N CYS A 91 -6.42 -13.17 9.33
CA CYS A 91 -7.86 -13.00 9.38
C CYS A 91 -8.50 -13.20 8.00
N GLU A 92 -9.81 -13.48 7.96
CA GLU A 92 -10.59 -13.67 6.72
C GLU A 92 -10.47 -12.48 5.75
N GLU A 93 -10.47 -11.25 6.26
CA GLU A 93 -10.32 -10.04 5.43
C GLU A 93 -8.94 -10.01 4.75
N LEU A 94 -7.87 -10.43 5.43
CA LEU A 94 -6.52 -10.46 4.87
C LEU A 94 -6.38 -11.57 3.84
N ARG A 95 -6.96 -12.73 4.13
CA ARG A 95 -7.00 -13.86 3.21
C ARG A 95 -7.77 -13.51 1.93
N THR A 96 -8.90 -12.82 2.06
CA THR A 96 -9.69 -12.35 0.92
C THR A 96 -8.89 -11.36 0.08
N PHE A 97 -8.29 -10.35 0.72
CA PHE A 97 -7.43 -9.38 0.03
C PHE A 97 -6.28 -10.04 -0.74
N GLN A 98 -5.58 -11.00 -0.13
CA GLN A 98 -4.49 -11.74 -0.78
C GLN A 98 -4.96 -12.62 -1.95
N LYS A 99 -6.18 -13.16 -1.91
CA LYS A 99 -6.75 -13.95 -3.01
C LYS A 99 -7.14 -13.09 -4.21
N GLU A 100 -7.67 -11.89 -3.96
CA GLU A 100 -8.12 -10.99 -5.03
C GLU A 100 -6.95 -10.30 -5.77
N ARG A 101 -5.78 -10.27 -5.16
CA ARG A 101 -4.59 -9.55 -5.63
C ARG A 101 -3.30 -10.35 -5.35
N PRO A 102 -3.08 -11.48 -6.08
CA PRO A 102 -1.88 -12.32 -5.95
C PRO A 102 -0.61 -11.63 -6.45
#